data_AF-A0AAV2RQV2-F1
#
_entry.id   AF-A0AAV2RQV2-F1
#
_cell.length_a   1.000
_cell.length_b   1.000
_cell.length_c   1.000
_cell.angle_alpha   90.00
_cell.angle_beta   90.00
_cell.angle_gamma   90.00
#
_symmetry.space_group_name_H-M   'P 1'
#
loop_
_entity.id
_entity.type
_entity.pdbx_description
1 polymer ?
#
loop_
_entity_poly.entity_id
_entity_poly.type
_entity_poly.pdbx_seq_one_letter_code
_entity_poly.pdbx_strand_id
1 'polypeptide(L)'
;ILLSKLWEQKKSPDHWDVPVSEEHEATWTKLASDIEGLSALSFPRESFSSDSEMDLVLFCDASTSAYGYVAYAVQGGKSNLVLAKAKVAPLKKRSLPQLELLGALTGVQGLLSLLNCFNNVKNIFVGLDAQICLSWITS
;
A
#
# COMPACT_ATOMS: atom_id res chain seq x y z
N ILE A 1 8.38 -7.52 3.64
CA ILE A 1 8.52 -7.63 5.12
C ILE A 1 9.51 -8.74 5.49
N LEU A 2 9.30 -10.00 5.09
CA LEU A 2 10.23 -11.11 5.33
C LEU A 2 11.69 -10.75 5.01
N LEU A 3 11.91 -10.25 3.80
CA LEU A 3 13.22 -9.85 3.32
C LEU A 3 13.85 -8.70 4.15
N SER A 4 13.04 -7.77 4.67
CA SER A 4 13.51 -6.72 5.59
C SER A 4 14.00 -7.30 6.91
N LYS A 5 13.29 -8.30 7.46
CA LYS A 5 13.69 -8.99 8.69
C LYS A 5 15.00 -9.75 8.50
N LEU A 6 15.19 -10.42 7.35
CA LEU A 6 16.45 -11.09 7.02
C LEU A 6 17.61 -10.08 6.92
N TRP A 7 17.36 -8.90 6.32
CA TRP A 7 18.37 -7.85 6.25
C TRP A 7 18.77 -7.29 7.62
N GLU A 8 17.82 -7.14 8.56
CA GLU A 8 18.12 -6.73 9.94
C GLU A 8 18.97 -7.77 10.69
N GLN A 9 18.84 -9.05 10.32
CA GLN A 9 19.57 -10.16 10.95
C GLN A 9 20.99 -10.34 10.39
N LYS A 10 21.36 -9.63 9.32
CA LYS A 10 22.69 -9.70 8.74
C LYS A 10 23.75 -9.19 9.72
N LYS A 11 24.49 -10.11 10.34
CA LYS A 11 25.56 -9.81 11.30
C LYS A 11 26.97 -9.77 10.70
N SER A 12 27.18 -10.39 9.52
CA SER A 12 28.49 -10.46 8.85
C SER A 12 28.34 -10.51 7.31
N PRO A 13 29.42 -10.29 6.54
CA PRO A 13 29.41 -10.41 5.08
C PRO A 13 29.02 -11.81 4.59
N ASP A 14 29.49 -12.85 5.29
CA ASP A 14 29.34 -14.27 4.93
C ASP A 14 28.00 -14.88 5.39
N HIS A 15 27.09 -14.06 5.93
CA HIS A 15 25.80 -14.51 6.45
C HIS A 15 24.86 -15.06 5.36
N TRP A 16 25.11 -14.74 4.08
CA TRP A 16 24.28 -15.19 2.96
C TRP A 16 24.46 -16.66 2.61
N ASP A 17 25.58 -17.27 3.02
CA ASP A 17 25.87 -18.69 2.78
C ASP A 17 25.33 -19.60 3.90
N VAL A 18 24.76 -18.99 4.96
CA VAL A 18 24.16 -19.71 6.08
C VAL A 18 22.68 -19.98 5.79
N PRO A 19 22.19 -21.22 6.00
CA PRO A 19 20.76 -21.52 5.89
C PRO A 19 19.89 -20.58 6.74
N VAL A 20 18.76 -20.15 6.19
CA VAL A 20 17.75 -19.38 6.93
C VAL A 20 17.12 -20.24 8.02
N SER A 21 16.58 -19.61 9.07
CA SER A 21 15.86 -20.36 10.11
C SER A 21 14.61 -21.04 9.56
N GLU A 22 14.22 -22.15 10.19
CA GLU A 22 13.00 -22.90 9.85
C GLU A 22 11.74 -22.01 9.84
N GLU A 23 11.68 -21.00 10.72
CA GLU A 23 10.58 -20.03 10.76
C GLU A 23 10.48 -19.19 9.47
N HIS A 24 11.62 -18.70 8.98
CA HIS A 24 11.67 -17.90 7.75
C HIS A 24 11.41 -18.76 6.51
N GLU A 25 11.91 -19.99 6.51
CA GLU A 25 11.65 -20.97 5.45
C GLU A 25 10.16 -21.33 5.37
N ALA A 26 9.52 -21.60 6.50
CA ALA A 26 8.08 -21.86 6.57
C ALA A 26 7.27 -20.65 6.08
N THR A 27 7.66 -19.43 6.47
CA THR A 27 7.03 -18.19 6.02
C THR A 27 7.18 -17.99 4.51
N TRP A 28 8.38 -18.25 3.96
CA TRP A 28 8.64 -18.19 2.53
C TRP A 28 7.82 -19.21 1.76
N THR A 29 7.80 -20.46 2.22
CA THR A 29 7.07 -21.56 1.57
C THR A 29 5.58 -21.27 1.50
N LYS A 30 5.01 -20.75 2.60
CA LYS A 30 3.61 -20.30 2.61
C LYS A 30 3.37 -19.17 1.62
N LEU A 31 4.21 -18.14 1.62
CA LEU A 31 4.08 -17.02 0.70
C LEU A 31 4.19 -17.46 -0.77
N ALA A 32 5.10 -18.38 -1.08
CA ALA A 32 5.26 -18.94 -2.41
C ALA A 32 3.98 -19.68 -2.86
N SER A 33 3.42 -20.51 -1.97
CA SER A 33 2.14 -21.19 -2.23
C SER A 33 0.98 -20.21 -2.43
N ASP A 34 0.90 -19.14 -1.63
CA ASP A 34 -0.12 -18.11 -1.77
C ASP A 34 0.01 -17.40 -3.13
N ILE A 35 1.24 -17.12 -3.57
CA ILE A 35 1.54 -16.49 -4.87
C ILE A 35 1.11 -17.40 -6.04
N GLU A 36 1.39 -18.70 -5.96
CA GLU A 36 0.92 -19.66 -6.98
C GLU A 36 -0.61 -19.66 -7.09
N GLY A 37 -1.31 -19.54 -5.96
CA GLY A 37 -2.76 -19.41 -5.89
C GLY A 37 -3.33 -18.13 -6.54
N LEU A 38 -2.53 -17.06 -6.68
CA LEU A 38 -2.98 -15.81 -7.31
C LEU A 38 -3.35 -15.99 -8.79
N SER A 39 -2.79 -17.01 -9.46
CA SER A 39 -3.12 -17.33 -10.85
C SER A 39 -4.59 -17.71 -11.06
N ALA A 40 -5.26 -18.19 -10.01
CA ALA A 40 -6.68 -18.53 -10.03
C ALA A 40 -7.60 -17.32 -9.78
N LEU A 41 -7.06 -16.18 -9.33
CA LEU A 41 -7.85 -14.97 -9.10
C LEU A 41 -8.13 -14.26 -10.42
N SER A 42 -9.41 -13.96 -10.66
CA SER A 42 -9.86 -13.19 -11.80
C SER A 42 -10.72 -12.03 -11.33
N PHE A 43 -10.50 -10.88 -11.94
CA PHE A 43 -11.27 -9.66 -11.71
C PHE A 43 -11.65 -9.04 -13.06
N PRO A 44 -12.83 -8.38 -13.15
CA PRO A 44 -13.20 -7.63 -14.34
C PRO A 44 -12.12 -6.59 -14.68
N ARG A 45 -11.73 -6.51 -15.96
CA ARG A 45 -10.71 -5.56 -16.43
C ARG A 45 -11.20 -4.12 -16.36
N GLU A 46 -12.50 -3.91 -16.57
CA GLU A 46 -13.11 -2.60 -16.49
C GLU A 46 -13.40 -2.24 -15.03
N SER A 47 -12.59 -1.32 -14.48
CA SER A 47 -12.78 -0.81 -13.12
C SER A 47 -13.88 0.25 -13.04
N PHE A 48 -14.16 0.99 -14.11
CA PHE A 48 -15.22 2.01 -14.16
C PHE A 48 -15.47 2.43 -15.62
N SER A 49 -16.64 3.00 -15.88
CA SER A 49 -16.95 3.58 -17.18
C SER A 49 -16.27 4.93 -17.36
N SER A 50 -15.60 5.10 -18.51
CA SER A 50 -14.99 6.37 -18.90
C SER A 50 -16.01 7.40 -19.39
N ASP A 51 -17.24 6.99 -19.69
CA ASP A 51 -18.30 7.84 -20.25
C ASP A 51 -19.09 8.61 -19.18
N SER A 52 -18.89 8.25 -17.92
CA SER A 52 -19.54 8.92 -16.78
C SER A 52 -18.52 9.43 -15.77
N GLU A 53 -18.91 10.47 -15.05
CA GLU A 53 -18.15 10.99 -13.91
C GLU A 53 -17.98 9.92 -12.83
N MET A 54 -16.87 9.99 -12.10
CA MET A 54 -16.61 9.14 -10.94
C MET A 54 -16.06 9.94 -9.76
N ASP A 55 -16.27 9.43 -8.56
CA ASP A 55 -15.61 9.92 -7.36
C ASP A 55 -14.38 9.06 -7.07
N LEU A 56 -13.27 9.70 -6.76
CA LEU A 56 -12.03 9.02 -6.40
C LEU A 56 -11.85 9.05 -4.89
N VAL A 57 -11.85 7.86 -4.27
CA VAL A 57 -11.72 7.73 -2.81
C VAL A 57 -10.41 7.05 -2.48
N LEU A 58 -9.54 7.74 -1.75
CA LEU A 58 -8.26 7.24 -1.28
C LEU A 58 -8.34 6.98 0.22
N PHE A 59 -7.82 5.84 0.66
CA PHE A 59 -7.58 5.55 2.06
C PHE A 59 -6.09 5.33 2.27
N CYS A 60 -5.51 6.07 3.20
CA CYS A 60 -4.11 5.91 3.57
C CYS A 60 -4.03 5.27 4.95
N ASP A 61 -3.14 4.30 5.10
CA ASP A 61 -2.95 3.58 6.35
C ASP A 61 -1.46 3.31 6.58
N ALA A 62 -1.08 3.19 7.85
CA ALA A 62 0.26 2.86 8.26
C ALA A 62 0.29 2.00 9.51
N SER A 63 1.28 1.12 9.53
CA SER A 63 1.66 0.32 10.68
C SER A 63 3.16 0.50 10.95
N THR A 64 3.63 -0.07 12.04
CA THR A 64 5.08 -0.11 12.35
C THR A 64 5.92 -0.86 11.32
N SER A 65 5.29 -1.71 10.49
CA SER A 65 5.99 -2.56 9.51
C SER A 65 5.89 -2.07 8.08
N ALA A 66 4.82 -1.35 7.73
CA ALA A 66 4.56 -0.87 6.38
C ALA A 66 3.55 0.28 6.39
N TYR A 67 3.59 1.12 5.36
CA TYR A 67 2.64 2.21 5.14
C TYR A 67 2.24 2.25 3.67
N GLY A 68 1.07 2.79 3.36
CA GLY A 68 0.56 2.78 2.00
C GLY A 68 -0.78 3.46 1.84
N TYR A 69 -1.35 3.29 0.65
CA TYR A 69 -2.69 3.74 0.33
C TYR A 69 -3.36 2.80 -0.66
N VAL A 70 -4.68 2.89 -0.69
CA VAL A 70 -5.55 2.29 -1.69
C VAL A 70 -6.44 3.37 -2.29
N ALA A 71 -6.72 3.29 -3.58
CA ALA A 71 -7.56 4.21 -4.32
C ALA A 71 -8.68 3.45 -5.02
N TYR A 72 -9.91 3.90 -4.80
CA TYR A 72 -11.13 3.35 -5.35
C TYR A 72 -11.80 4.36 -6.28
N ALA A 73 -12.28 3.88 -7.43
CA ALA A 73 -13.24 4.61 -8.24
C ALA A 73 -14.65 4.23 -7.79
N VAL A 74 -15.47 5.24 -7.48
CA VAL A 74 -16.85 5.08 -7.08
C VAL A 74 -17.77 5.68 -8.15
N GLN A 75 -18.61 4.83 -8.73
CA GLN A 75 -19.50 5.20 -9.82
C GLN A 75 -20.78 4.36 -9.78
N GLY A 76 -21.95 5.01 -9.86
CA GLY A 76 -23.24 4.32 -9.90
C GLY A 76 -23.49 3.38 -8.72
N GLY A 77 -22.97 3.71 -7.53
CA GLY A 77 -23.08 2.88 -6.33
C GLY A 77 -22.13 1.68 -6.25
N LYS A 78 -21.21 1.52 -7.22
CA LYS A 78 -20.16 0.51 -7.20
C LYS A 78 -18.82 1.14 -6.83
N SER A 79 -18.00 0.44 -6.07
CA SER A 79 -16.63 0.80 -5.74
C SER A 79 -15.67 -0.25 -6.31
N ASN A 80 -14.69 0.18 -7.10
CA ASN A 80 -13.70 -0.70 -7.69
C ASN A 80 -12.30 -0.22 -7.34
N LEU A 81 -11.42 -1.14 -6.94
CA LEU A 81 -10.03 -0.82 -6.67
C LEU A 81 -9.31 -0.46 -7.97
N VAL A 82 -8.68 0.70 -7.99
CA VAL A 82 -7.92 1.19 -9.15
C VAL A 82 -6.42 1.06 -8.92
N LEU A 83 -5.97 1.40 -7.71
CA LEU A 83 -4.56 1.36 -7.37
C LEU A 83 -4.38 1.06 -5.89
N ALA A 84 -3.48 0.15 -5.58
CA ALA A 84 -2.99 -0.08 -4.23
C ALA A 84 -1.46 0.03 -4.25
N LYS A 85 -0.89 0.74 -3.28
CA LYS A 85 0.56 0.84 -3.13
C LYS A 85 0.94 0.80 -1.66
N ALA A 86 1.78 -0.15 -1.30
CA ALA A 86 2.38 -0.25 0.01
C ALA A 86 3.91 -0.16 -0.08
N LYS A 87 4.53 0.40 0.95
CA LYS A 87 5.98 0.46 1.15
C LYS A 87 6.30 -0.14 2.52
N VAL A 88 7.38 -0.91 2.59
CA VAL A 88 7.91 -1.39 3.87
C VAL A 88 8.42 -0.19 4.66
N ALA A 89 8.15 -0.16 5.97
CA ALA A 89 8.62 0.89 6.84
C ALA A 89 10.17 0.97 6.79
N PRO A 90 10.76 2.17 6.89
CA PRO A 90 12.21 2.29 6.85
C PRO A 90 12.86 1.52 8.00
N LEU A 91 14.03 0.90 7.75
CA LEU A 91 14.81 0.21 8.79
C LEU A 91 15.17 1.13 9.98
N LYS A 92 15.34 2.43 9.70
CA LYS A 92 15.45 3.44 10.76
C LYS A 92 14.07 3.65 11.37
N LYS A 93 13.92 3.27 12.64
CA LYS A 93 12.67 3.41 13.41
C LYS A 93 12.12 4.83 13.30
N ARG A 94 10.87 4.93 12.86
CA ARG A 94 10.05 6.15 12.89
C ARG A 94 8.88 5.92 13.84
N SER A 95 8.35 7.00 14.40
CA SER A 95 7.11 6.90 15.17
C SER A 95 5.94 6.56 14.26
N LEU A 96 4.88 5.96 14.83
CA LEU A 96 3.68 5.63 14.06
C LEU A 96 3.08 6.87 13.36
N PRO A 97 2.94 8.05 14.02
CA PRO A 97 2.47 9.26 13.34
C PRO A 97 3.35 9.69 12.14
N GLN A 98 4.65 9.49 12.22
CA GLN A 98 5.53 9.79 11.08
C GLN A 98 5.31 8.82 9.91
N LEU A 99 5.00 7.56 10.19
CA LEU A 99 4.69 6.56 9.15
C LEU A 99 3.32 6.82 8.54
N GLU A 100 2.32 7.19 9.34
CA GLU A 100 1.00 7.65 8.87
C GLU A 100 1.12 8.85 7.94
N LEU A 101 1.94 9.85 8.31
CA LEU A 101 2.22 11.01 7.45
C LEU A 101 2.92 10.61 6.14
N LEU A 102 3.84 9.64 6.18
CA LEU A 102 4.46 9.10 4.97
C LEU A 102 3.47 8.31 4.08
N GLY A 103 2.53 7.61 4.71
CA GLY A 103 1.37 6.99 4.06
C GLY A 103 0.56 8.02 3.30
N ALA A 104 0.14 9.09 3.99
CA ALA A 104 -0.60 10.21 3.42
C ALA A 104 0.15 10.84 2.23
N LEU A 105 1.44 11.14 2.40
CA LEU A 105 2.28 11.70 1.33
C LEU A 105 2.33 10.78 0.11
N THR A 106 2.50 9.47 0.33
CA THR A 106 2.54 8.48 -0.76
C THR A 106 1.18 8.40 -1.46
N GLY A 107 0.08 8.51 -0.70
CA GLY A 107 -1.28 8.59 -1.23
C GLY A 107 -1.50 9.81 -2.12
N VAL A 108 -1.08 11.00 -1.67
CA VAL A 108 -1.19 12.24 -2.46
C VAL A 108 -0.37 12.18 -3.74
N GLN A 109 0.87 11.66 -3.68
CA GLN A 109 1.69 11.46 -4.89
C GLN A 109 1.01 10.50 -5.88
N GLY A 110 0.39 9.44 -5.36
CA GLY A 110 -0.43 8.51 -6.11
C GLY A 110 -1.64 9.17 -6.77
N LEU A 111 -2.37 9.96 -6.00
CA LEU A 111 -3.52 10.74 -6.47
C LEU A 111 -3.14 11.65 -7.64
N LEU A 112 -2.05 12.43 -7.53
CA LEU A 112 -1.58 13.29 -8.61
C LEU A 112 -1.30 12.49 -9.90
N SER A 113 -0.77 11.28 -9.76
CA SER A 113 -0.54 10.39 -10.90
C SER A 113 -1.87 9.91 -11.52
N LEU A 114 -2.87 9.57 -10.69
CA LEU A 114 -4.19 9.15 -11.14
C LEU A 114 -4.95 10.29 -11.86
N LEU A 115 -4.86 11.53 -11.35
CA LEU A 115 -5.48 12.69 -11.98
C LEU A 115 -4.86 13.04 -13.34
N ASN A 116 -3.58 12.71 -13.56
CA ASN A 116 -2.96 12.83 -14.88
C ASN A 116 -3.43 11.75 -15.86
N CYS A 117 -4.00 10.64 -15.37
CA CYS A 117 -4.49 9.54 -16.20
C CYS A 117 -6.00 9.59 -16.45
N PHE A 118 -6.77 10.16 -15.52
CA PHE A 118 -8.24 10.15 -15.56
C PHE A 118 -8.81 11.56 -15.63
N ASN A 119 -9.62 11.81 -16.66
CA ASN A 119 -10.20 13.12 -16.93
C ASN A 119 -11.65 13.26 -16.44
N ASN A 120 -12.27 12.16 -16.00
CA ASN A 120 -13.68 12.08 -15.57
C ASN A 120 -13.85 12.06 -14.04
N VAL A 121 -12.85 12.53 -13.29
CA VAL A 121 -12.91 12.62 -11.82
C VAL A 121 -13.70 13.85 -11.40
N LYS A 122 -14.79 13.65 -10.66
CA LYS A 122 -15.67 14.73 -10.16
C LYS A 122 -15.27 15.20 -8.77
N ASN A 123 -15.24 14.27 -7.82
CA ASN A 123 -14.84 14.55 -6.43
C ASN A 123 -13.67 13.67 -6.02
N ILE A 124 -12.89 14.17 -5.08
CA ILE A 124 -11.77 13.45 -4.49
C ILE A 124 -11.96 13.44 -2.97
N PHE A 125 -11.91 12.25 -2.39
CA PHE A 125 -11.97 12.04 -0.95
C PHE A 125 -10.68 11.36 -0.50
N VAL A 126 -10.01 11.91 0.50
CA VAL A 126 -8.82 11.30 1.10
C VAL A 126 -9.11 11.02 2.57
N GLY A 127 -9.22 9.73 2.90
CA GLY A 127 -9.41 9.22 4.24
C GLY A 127 -8.07 8.93 4.93
N LEU A 128 -7.95 9.39 6.17
CA LEU A 128 -6.85 9.18 7.09
C LEU A 128 -7.44 8.86 8.47
N ASP A 129 -7.04 7.77 9.11
CA ASP A 129 -7.50 7.41 10.48
C ASP A 129 -6.66 8.11 11.58
N ALA A 130 -5.52 8.65 11.17
CA ALA A 130 -4.56 9.31 12.04
C ALA A 130 -4.96 10.76 12.40
N GLN A 131 -5.69 10.96 13.50
CA GLN A 131 -6.08 12.30 13.97
C GLN A 131 -4.88 13.25 14.15
N ILE A 132 -3.73 12.72 14.60
CA ILE A 132 -2.50 13.50 14.75
C ILE A 132 -1.97 13.97 13.40
N CYS A 133 -2.00 13.10 12.38
CA CYS A 133 -1.58 13.50 11.05
C CYS A 133 -2.54 14.52 10.44
N LEU A 134 -3.85 14.33 10.66
CA LEU A 134 -4.85 15.27 10.19
C LEU A 134 -4.62 16.66 10.80
N SER A 135 -4.36 16.75 12.10
CA SER A 135 -4.10 18.03 12.77
C SER A 135 -2.84 18.71 12.22
N TRP A 136 -1.77 17.97 11.90
CA TRP A 136 -0.57 18.53 11.28
C TRP A 136 -0.82 19.06 9.86
N ILE A 137 -1.70 18.43 9.10
CA ILE A 137 -2.03 18.83 7.73
C ILE A 137 -2.97 20.05 7.72
N THR A 138 -3.85 20.15 8.71
CA THR A 138 -4.87 21.21 8.79
C THR A 138 -4.49 22.41 9.65
N SER A 139 -3.33 22.38 10.33
CA SER A 139 -2.79 23.51 11.10
C SER A 139 -2.10 24.52 10.18
#